data_AF-A0A9P7H227-F1
#
_entry.id   AF-A0A9P7H227-F1
#
_cell.length_a   1.000
_cell.length_b   1.000
_cell.length_c   1.000
_cell.angle_alpha   90.00
_cell.angle_beta   90.00
_cell.angle_gamma   90.00
#
_symmetry.space_group_name_H-M   'P 1'
#
loop_
_entity.id
_entity.type
_entity.pdbx_description
1 polymer ?
#
loop_
_entity_poly.entity_id
_entity_poly.type
_entity_poly.pdbx_seq_one_letter_code
_entity_poly.pdbx_strand_id
1 'polypeptide(L)'
;MASVAFCRSTRAGIPQWGSQVFRPVLLTRRNLSSYLVSPKELHEALKKNPPSPISPDPRVIPLCASWFLPNDDRSGIQTFREQRIPKARFFDLDKVIDKRNPYPHMLPNAKGFAAAMSELGIRKEDTVVVYDTKELGIFSAPRVGWTLQVFGHKKVHVLNNFKLWVEEGLPTETGELYTVECGPYQIPQMEENRVASFEDVKEVVHDHNKEGAEGVQIIDARSQGRFTGEDPEPREGLSSGHMPGSINIPISAVLDPQTKAFLPKDQLKKVFAEKGIDSARPIISSCGTGVTACVIDAALEEAGVGSPETRKVYDGSWTEWAQRVKPSENLIIKTTKDIAGQHQHFALAQTISLSPSHPPAQSTHLFTMADRGASSRGGGFGSRGGDRGRGRGRGRGRGRGKNEEKEWQPVTKLGRLVKAGKINSMEEIYLHSLPIKEYQIVDNFLPKLKDEVMKIKPVQKQTRAGQRTRFKAIVIIGDSEGHVGLGIKTSKEVATAIRAAIIIAKLSVIPVRRGYWGTNLGQPHSLPCKESGKCGSVTVRLIPAPRGTGLVASPAVKRFLQLAGVEDAYTSSAGSTKTLENTLKATFVAVSNTYGFLTPSLWKETKLIKSPLDEYADTLREGKRY
;
A
#
# COMPACT_ATOMS: atom_id res chain seq x y z
N MET A 1 21.56 70.90 44.00
CA MET A 1 21.20 69.87 45.01
C MET A 1 19.68 69.72 45.03
N ALA A 2 19.19 68.51 45.35
CA ALA A 2 17.88 68.19 45.93
C ALA A 2 16.56 68.59 45.23
N SER A 3 15.61 67.65 45.32
CA SER A 3 14.20 67.72 44.93
C SER A 3 13.34 68.68 45.76
N VAL A 4 12.16 69.04 45.26
CA VAL A 4 10.94 69.25 46.07
C VAL A 4 9.75 68.57 45.37
N ALA A 5 8.78 68.09 46.15
CA ALA A 5 7.76 67.13 45.73
C ALA A 5 6.33 67.70 45.56
N PHE A 6 5.47 66.87 44.95
CA PHE A 6 3.99 66.95 44.91
C PHE A 6 3.32 67.15 46.28
N CYS A 7 2.12 67.78 46.32
CA CYS A 7 0.87 67.12 46.77
C CYS A 7 -0.42 67.98 46.62
N ARG A 8 -1.61 67.31 46.67
CA ARG A 8 -3.00 67.79 46.97
C ARG A 8 -3.78 68.55 45.87
N SER A 9 -5.12 68.44 45.73
CA SER A 9 -6.14 67.45 46.19
C SER A 9 -7.52 67.68 45.54
N THR A 10 -8.28 66.61 45.19
CA THR A 10 -9.78 66.38 45.10
C THR A 10 -10.80 67.56 44.91
N ARG A 11 -12.01 67.44 44.31
CA ARG A 11 -12.98 66.31 44.15
C ARG A 11 -14.14 66.66 43.16
N ALA A 12 -14.82 65.63 42.61
CA ALA A 12 -16.21 65.58 42.06
C ALA A 12 -16.62 66.33 40.76
N GLY A 13 -17.58 65.75 40.00
CA GLY A 13 -18.25 66.29 38.79
C GLY A 13 -19.78 66.40 38.99
N ILE A 14 -20.71 66.06 38.08
CA ILE A 14 -20.73 65.36 36.76
C ILE A 14 -22.03 65.79 36.01
N PRO A 15 -22.02 66.12 34.70
CA PRO A 15 -22.83 65.35 33.72
C PRO A 15 -22.23 65.26 32.28
N GLN A 16 -23.08 64.98 31.28
CA GLN A 16 -22.80 64.78 29.84
C GLN A 16 -23.97 65.35 28.99
N TRP A 17 -23.81 65.41 27.66
CA TRP A 17 -24.76 64.85 26.67
C TRP A 17 -23.99 64.50 25.38
N GLY A 18 -24.38 63.44 24.68
CA GLY A 18 -23.51 62.74 23.72
C GLY A 18 -23.69 63.12 22.24
N SER A 19 -22.61 63.06 21.47
CA SER A 19 -22.59 63.22 20.01
C SER A 19 -22.75 61.88 19.29
N GLN A 20 -23.64 61.83 18.29
CA GLN A 20 -23.83 60.65 17.45
C GLN A 20 -22.66 60.51 16.46
N VAL A 21 -21.86 59.46 16.62
CA VAL A 21 -20.87 59.05 15.61
C VAL A 21 -21.55 58.11 14.61
N PHE A 22 -21.53 58.48 13.33
CA PHE A 22 -21.92 57.59 12.24
C PHE A 22 -21.07 56.31 12.29
N ARG A 23 -21.68 55.18 12.67
CA ARG A 23 -21.07 53.86 12.50
C ARG A 23 -21.21 53.45 11.03
N PRO A 24 -20.12 53.17 10.28
CA PRO A 24 -20.27 52.45 9.03
C PRO A 24 -20.82 51.07 9.34
N VAL A 25 -21.93 50.70 8.68
CA VAL A 25 -22.48 49.34 8.78
C VAL A 25 -21.50 48.40 8.11
N LEU A 26 -20.70 47.71 8.92
CA LEU A 26 -19.90 46.56 8.49
C LEU A 26 -20.86 45.49 8.00
N LEU A 27 -21.11 45.48 6.69
CA LEU A 27 -21.78 44.41 5.97
C LEU A 27 -20.98 43.13 6.19
N THR A 28 -21.41 42.30 7.15
CA THR A 28 -20.90 40.95 7.39
C THR A 28 -21.24 40.08 6.19
N ARG A 29 -20.40 40.15 5.15
CA ARG A 29 -20.43 39.26 3.99
C ARG A 29 -20.31 37.83 4.51
N ARG A 30 -21.33 37.00 4.26
CA ARG A 30 -21.39 35.62 4.74
C ARG A 30 -20.17 34.86 4.24
N ASN A 31 -19.38 34.28 5.16
CA ASN A 31 -18.46 33.20 4.83
C ASN A 31 -19.26 32.02 4.27
N LEU A 32 -18.59 31.13 3.53
CA LEU A 32 -19.12 29.82 3.17
C LEU A 32 -19.55 29.08 4.45
N SER A 33 -20.79 28.59 4.49
CA SER A 33 -21.48 28.29 5.76
C SER A 33 -21.14 26.92 6.35
N SER A 34 -20.60 26.02 5.53
CA SER A 34 -20.36 24.61 5.80
C SER A 34 -19.00 24.18 5.21
N TYR A 35 -18.45 23.06 5.68
CA TYR A 35 -17.22 22.50 5.11
C TYR A 35 -17.42 22.03 3.66
N LEU A 36 -18.53 21.35 3.39
CA LEU A 36 -18.96 21.04 2.03
C LEU A 36 -19.74 22.22 1.44
N VAL A 37 -19.38 22.64 0.23
CA VAL A 37 -19.93 23.83 -0.43
C VAL A 37 -20.52 23.45 -1.79
N SER A 38 -21.70 23.98 -2.12
CA SER A 38 -22.34 23.73 -3.41
C SER A 38 -21.72 24.55 -4.56
N PRO A 39 -21.87 24.11 -5.83
CA PRO A 39 -21.39 24.88 -6.99
C PRO A 39 -21.91 26.31 -7.03
N LYS A 40 -23.20 26.52 -6.71
CA LYS A 40 -23.85 27.83 -6.70
C LYS A 40 -23.25 28.76 -5.64
N GLU A 41 -23.02 28.27 -4.43
CA GLU A 41 -22.41 29.06 -3.35
C GLU A 41 -20.98 29.49 -3.70
N LEU A 42 -20.15 28.58 -4.24
CA LEU A 42 -18.80 28.91 -4.70
C LEU A 42 -18.85 29.93 -5.85
N HIS A 43 -19.76 29.78 -6.81
CA HIS A 43 -19.92 30.71 -7.92
C HIS A 43 -20.32 32.12 -7.46
N GLU A 44 -21.25 32.21 -6.50
CA GLU A 44 -21.59 33.48 -5.86
C GLU A 44 -20.42 34.08 -5.08
N ALA A 45 -19.66 33.27 -4.35
CA ALA A 45 -18.50 33.74 -3.59
C ALA A 45 -17.41 34.33 -4.50
N LEU A 46 -17.12 33.67 -5.63
CA LEU A 46 -16.17 34.13 -6.64
C LEU A 46 -16.62 35.43 -7.35
N LYS A 47 -17.94 35.63 -7.53
CA LYS A 47 -18.49 36.90 -8.04
C LYS A 47 -18.39 38.04 -7.04
N LYS A 48 -18.60 37.76 -5.74
CA LYS A 48 -18.62 38.78 -4.67
C LYS A 48 -17.24 39.27 -4.26
N ASN A 49 -16.23 38.38 -4.28
CA ASN A 49 -14.83 38.68 -3.97
C ASN A 49 -13.92 38.27 -5.15
N PRO A 50 -13.96 38.98 -6.29
CA PRO A 50 -13.05 38.70 -7.40
C PRO A 50 -11.60 38.95 -6.96
N PRO A 51 -10.64 38.04 -7.28
CA PRO A 51 -9.23 38.27 -6.94
C PRO A 51 -8.70 39.53 -7.62
N SER A 52 -8.34 40.54 -6.82
CA SER A 52 -7.63 41.75 -7.26
C SER A 52 -6.24 41.82 -6.60
N PRO A 53 -5.21 42.39 -7.26
CA PRO A 53 -3.89 42.57 -6.65
C PRO A 53 -3.88 43.60 -5.51
N ILE A 54 -4.84 44.54 -5.55
CA ILE A 54 -4.85 45.76 -4.73
C ILE A 54 -5.62 45.58 -3.42
N SER A 55 -6.61 44.68 -3.35
CA SER A 55 -7.38 44.49 -2.12
C SER A 55 -6.61 43.68 -1.07
N PRO A 56 -6.58 44.12 0.20
CA PRO A 56 -6.11 43.31 1.33
C PRO A 56 -7.15 42.26 1.79
N ASP A 57 -8.36 42.25 1.23
CA ASP A 57 -9.43 41.34 1.65
C ASP A 57 -9.10 39.86 1.39
N PRO A 58 -9.61 38.94 2.25
CA PRO A 58 -9.60 37.50 2.01
C PRO A 58 -10.16 37.12 0.63
N ARG A 59 -9.31 36.52 -0.21
CA ARG A 59 -9.70 36.05 -1.55
C ARG A 59 -10.35 34.68 -1.46
N VAL A 60 -11.28 34.38 -2.36
CA VAL A 60 -11.79 33.01 -2.55
C VAL A 60 -10.95 32.35 -3.65
N ILE A 61 -10.30 31.23 -3.34
CA ILE A 61 -9.36 30.55 -4.23
C ILE A 61 -9.86 29.13 -4.49
N PRO A 62 -10.29 28.81 -5.73
CA PRO A 62 -10.54 27.44 -6.14
C PRO A 62 -9.20 26.70 -6.26
N LEU A 63 -9.09 25.55 -5.61
CA LEU A 63 -7.88 24.72 -5.62
C LEU A 63 -8.21 23.33 -6.18
N CYS A 64 -7.77 23.08 -7.40
CA CYS A 64 -7.87 21.76 -8.01
C CYS A 64 -6.88 20.82 -7.32
N ALA A 65 -7.37 19.73 -6.74
CA ALA A 65 -6.59 18.70 -6.07
C ALA A 65 -6.63 17.35 -6.82
N SER A 66 -7.10 17.37 -8.07
CA SER A 66 -7.31 16.21 -8.93
C SER A 66 -6.11 15.27 -8.97
N TRP A 67 -6.32 14.04 -8.52
CA TRP A 67 -5.33 12.97 -8.51
C TRP A 67 -5.96 11.64 -8.92
N PHE A 68 -5.19 10.79 -9.58
CA PHE A 68 -5.61 9.49 -10.11
C PHE A 68 -4.74 8.37 -9.55
N LEU A 69 -5.27 7.14 -9.49
CA LEU A 69 -4.50 5.99 -9.01
C LEU A 69 -3.36 5.65 -9.98
N PRO A 70 -2.24 5.04 -9.52
CA PRO A 70 -1.10 4.69 -10.40
C PRO A 70 -1.40 3.68 -11.53
N ASN A 71 -2.61 3.13 -11.58
CA ASN A 71 -3.10 2.20 -12.59
C ASN A 71 -4.17 2.83 -13.51
N ASP A 72 -4.26 4.16 -13.52
CA ASP A 72 -5.11 4.99 -14.37
C ASP A 72 -4.19 5.88 -15.21
N ASP A 73 -4.36 5.88 -16.54
CA ASP A 73 -3.46 6.59 -17.46
C ASP A 73 -3.65 8.12 -17.42
N ARG A 74 -4.67 8.62 -16.70
CA ARG A 74 -4.99 10.05 -16.61
C ARG A 74 -4.10 10.77 -15.59
N SER A 75 -3.72 12.00 -15.92
CA SER A 75 -2.93 12.86 -15.03
C SER A 75 -3.75 14.04 -14.49
N GLY A 76 -3.63 14.32 -13.19
CA GLY A 76 -4.31 15.43 -12.53
C GLY A 76 -4.05 16.78 -13.20
N ILE A 77 -2.78 17.08 -13.51
CA ILE A 77 -2.39 18.32 -14.18
C ILE A 77 -2.91 18.41 -15.63
N GLN A 78 -3.10 17.27 -16.31
CA GLN A 78 -3.68 17.24 -17.65
C GLN A 78 -5.17 17.60 -17.58
N THR A 79 -5.94 16.93 -16.72
CA THR A 79 -7.38 17.24 -16.56
C THR A 79 -7.62 18.69 -16.13
N PHE A 80 -6.71 19.28 -15.34
CA PHE A 80 -6.76 20.70 -14.97
C PHE A 80 -6.48 21.68 -16.13
N ARG A 81 -5.68 21.28 -17.13
CA ARG A 81 -5.53 22.04 -18.38
C ARG A 81 -6.74 21.89 -19.30
N GLU A 82 -7.37 20.71 -19.29
CA GLU A 82 -8.53 20.39 -20.12
C GLU A 82 -9.81 21.10 -19.65
N GLN A 83 -10.14 21.05 -18.36
CA GLN A 83 -11.29 21.79 -17.80
C GLN A 83 -11.11 22.12 -16.30
N ARG A 84 -11.23 23.40 -15.94
CA ARG A 84 -11.08 23.89 -14.55
C ARG A 84 -12.04 25.03 -14.20
N ILE A 85 -12.21 25.30 -12.90
CA ILE A 85 -12.88 26.51 -12.39
C ILE A 85 -12.03 27.75 -12.72
N PRO A 86 -12.64 28.91 -13.05
CA PRO A 86 -11.91 30.12 -13.37
C PRO A 86 -10.93 30.59 -12.30
N LYS A 87 -9.72 30.99 -12.71
CA LYS A 87 -8.61 31.40 -11.83
C LYS A 87 -8.21 30.36 -10.78
N ALA A 88 -8.58 29.10 -10.97
CA ALA A 88 -8.17 28.03 -10.08
C ALA A 88 -6.65 27.83 -10.09
N ARG A 89 -6.14 27.16 -9.05
CA ARG A 89 -4.74 26.74 -8.91
C ARG A 89 -4.67 25.22 -8.81
N PHE A 90 -3.56 24.60 -9.21
CA PHE A 90 -3.38 23.16 -9.15
C PHE A 90 -2.50 22.76 -7.97
N PHE A 91 -3.05 21.99 -7.03
CA PHE A 91 -2.30 21.37 -5.94
C PHE A 91 -1.85 19.96 -6.38
N ASP A 92 -0.56 19.82 -6.63
CA ASP A 92 0.06 18.54 -6.96
C ASP A 92 0.25 17.69 -5.69
N LEU A 93 -0.66 16.72 -5.49
CA LEU A 93 -0.66 15.84 -4.33
C LEU A 93 0.57 14.92 -4.25
N ASP A 94 1.23 14.59 -5.37
CA ASP A 94 2.47 13.79 -5.39
C ASP A 94 3.71 14.66 -5.12
N LYS A 95 3.68 15.95 -5.48
CA LYS A 95 4.77 16.90 -5.21
C LYS A 95 4.82 17.34 -3.74
N VAL A 96 3.65 17.50 -3.09
CA VAL A 96 3.49 18.10 -1.75
C VAL A 96 3.37 17.01 -0.67
N ILE A 97 4.42 16.21 -0.51
CA ILE A 97 4.52 15.07 0.42
C ILE A 97 5.83 15.12 1.24
N ASP A 98 5.95 14.33 2.31
CA ASP A 98 7.26 14.09 2.93
C ASP A 98 8.12 13.13 2.08
N LYS A 99 8.96 13.74 1.24
CA LYS A 99 9.93 13.04 0.36
C LYS A 99 11.00 12.22 1.11
N ARG A 100 11.05 12.28 2.44
CA ARG A 100 11.95 11.45 3.28
C ARG A 100 11.29 10.13 3.70
N ASN A 101 9.97 10.06 3.64
CA ASN A 101 9.21 8.88 4.05
C ASN A 101 9.11 7.88 2.89
N PRO A 102 9.32 6.57 3.10
CA PRO A 102 9.13 5.57 2.05
C PRO A 102 7.67 5.34 1.65
N TYR A 103 6.70 5.82 2.42
CA TYR A 103 5.27 5.67 2.11
C TYR A 103 4.76 6.85 1.27
N PRO A 104 3.92 6.61 0.24
CA PRO A 104 3.38 7.65 -0.63
C PRO A 104 2.35 8.53 0.10
N HIS A 105 2.20 9.77 -0.36
CA HIS A 105 1.23 10.78 0.12
C HIS A 105 1.33 11.21 1.59
N MET A 106 2.32 10.71 2.35
CA MET A 106 2.56 11.13 3.73
C MET A 106 2.64 12.66 3.83
N LEU A 107 2.03 13.22 4.87
CA LEU A 107 1.99 14.66 5.12
C LEU A 107 3.40 15.28 5.00
N PRO A 108 3.57 16.38 4.25
CA PRO A 108 4.83 17.10 4.22
C PRO A 108 5.16 17.65 5.61
N ASN A 109 6.44 17.93 5.90
CA ASN A 109 6.74 18.74 7.07
C ASN A 109 6.24 20.19 6.88
N ALA A 110 6.03 20.92 7.98
CA ALA A 110 5.48 22.28 7.97
C ALA A 110 6.22 23.28 7.05
N LYS A 111 7.55 23.11 6.85
CA LYS A 111 8.32 23.94 5.90
C LYS A 111 7.98 23.60 4.45
N GLY A 112 7.80 22.32 4.13
CA GLY A 112 7.36 21.86 2.82
C GLY A 112 5.94 22.32 2.48
N PHE A 113 5.02 22.24 3.45
CA PHE A 113 3.67 22.79 3.30
C PHE A 113 3.68 24.31 3.06
N ALA A 114 4.40 25.07 3.89
CA ALA A 114 4.49 26.53 3.74
C ALA A 114 5.12 26.93 2.39
N ALA A 115 6.13 26.19 1.92
CA ALA A 115 6.71 26.41 0.59
C ALA A 115 5.69 26.16 -0.54
N ALA A 116 4.90 25.08 -0.45
CA ALA A 116 3.85 24.78 -1.43
C ALA A 116 2.73 25.84 -1.44
N MET A 117 2.28 26.30 -0.26
CA MET A 117 1.31 27.40 -0.18
C MET A 117 1.86 28.72 -0.75
N SER A 118 3.16 28.99 -0.54
CA SER A 118 3.84 30.17 -1.07
C SER A 118 3.98 30.13 -2.60
N GLU A 119 4.35 28.97 -3.17
CA GLU A 119 4.41 28.72 -4.63
C GLU A 119 3.02 28.85 -5.27
N LEU A 120 1.98 28.40 -4.58
CA LEU A 120 0.60 28.59 -4.98
C LEU A 120 0.08 30.01 -4.74
N GLY A 121 0.85 30.94 -4.15
CA GLY A 121 0.42 32.31 -3.83
C GLY A 121 -0.78 32.40 -2.88
N ILE A 122 -1.01 31.38 -2.05
CA ILE A 122 -2.08 31.31 -1.05
C ILE A 122 -1.61 32.04 0.22
N ARG A 123 -2.49 32.83 0.84
CA ARG A 123 -2.27 33.49 2.14
C ARG A 123 -3.07 32.76 3.22
N LYS A 124 -2.67 32.86 4.49
CA LYS A 124 -3.32 32.17 5.62
C LYS A 124 -4.76 32.65 5.86
N GLU A 125 -5.07 33.86 5.42
CA GLU A 125 -6.34 34.55 5.59
C GLU A 125 -7.31 34.33 4.42
N ASP A 126 -6.82 33.84 3.28
CA ASP A 126 -7.64 33.49 2.11
C ASP A 126 -8.65 32.38 2.46
N THR A 127 -9.71 32.25 1.66
CA THR A 127 -10.68 31.14 1.73
C THR A 127 -10.40 30.19 0.58
N VAL A 128 -10.02 28.96 0.88
CA VAL A 128 -9.64 27.96 -0.14
C VAL A 128 -10.78 26.95 -0.30
N VAL A 129 -11.23 26.75 -1.53
CA VAL A 129 -12.27 25.76 -1.85
C VAL A 129 -11.67 24.70 -2.78
N VAL A 130 -11.49 23.51 -2.24
CA VAL A 130 -10.77 22.41 -2.89
C VAL A 130 -11.74 21.56 -3.73
N TYR A 131 -11.33 21.14 -4.92
CA TYR A 131 -12.19 20.35 -5.82
C TYR A 131 -11.41 19.30 -6.65
N ASP A 132 -12.12 18.27 -7.12
CA ASP A 132 -11.61 17.15 -7.93
C ASP A 132 -12.07 17.24 -9.40
N THR A 133 -11.79 16.22 -10.22
CA THR A 133 -12.22 16.16 -11.63
C THR A 133 -13.71 15.89 -11.80
N LYS A 134 -14.22 16.23 -12.99
CA LYS A 134 -15.60 15.93 -13.42
C LYS A 134 -15.82 14.43 -13.62
N GLU A 135 -14.80 13.72 -14.09
CA GLU A 135 -14.88 12.31 -14.50
C GLU A 135 -14.83 11.36 -13.31
N LEU A 136 -14.02 11.67 -12.29
CA LEU A 136 -13.84 10.84 -11.10
C LEU A 136 -14.80 11.26 -9.97
N GLY A 137 -15.05 12.56 -9.84
CA GLY A 137 -15.77 13.14 -8.71
C GLY A 137 -14.92 13.17 -7.43
N ILE A 138 -15.57 13.23 -6.27
CA ILE A 138 -14.90 13.33 -4.96
C ILE A 138 -13.95 12.14 -4.74
N PHE A 139 -12.66 12.44 -4.58
CA PHE A 139 -11.60 11.45 -4.39
C PHE A 139 -10.40 11.98 -3.61
N SER A 140 -9.85 13.12 -4.04
CA SER A 140 -8.58 13.70 -3.55
C SER A 140 -8.71 15.10 -2.95
N ALA A 141 -9.77 15.84 -3.27
CA ALA A 141 -10.04 17.16 -2.68
C ALA A 141 -10.21 17.14 -1.15
N PRO A 142 -10.92 16.16 -0.54
CA PRO A 142 -10.97 16.06 0.92
C PRO A 142 -9.59 15.84 1.55
N ARG A 143 -8.66 15.17 0.86
CA ARG A 143 -7.28 14.98 1.37
C ARG A 143 -6.50 16.28 1.41
N VAL A 144 -6.57 17.09 0.37
CA VAL A 144 -5.90 18.39 0.34
C VAL A 144 -6.56 19.37 1.32
N GLY A 145 -7.90 19.37 1.40
CA GLY A 145 -8.64 20.10 2.43
C GLY A 145 -8.23 19.72 3.86
N TRP A 146 -8.24 18.43 4.20
CA TRP A 146 -7.76 17.94 5.49
C TRP A 146 -6.30 18.34 5.77
N THR A 147 -5.41 18.24 4.77
CA THR A 147 -4.00 18.67 4.88
C THR A 147 -3.89 20.17 5.23
N LEU A 148 -4.67 21.02 4.56
CA LEU A 148 -4.75 22.46 4.87
C LEU A 148 -5.19 22.71 6.31
N GLN A 149 -6.23 22.00 6.79
CA GLN A 149 -6.69 22.14 8.18
C GLN A 149 -5.65 21.66 9.21
N VAL A 150 -4.97 20.53 8.96
CA VAL A 150 -3.90 19.99 9.83
C VAL A 150 -2.73 20.96 9.98
N PHE A 151 -2.50 21.83 8.99
CA PHE A 151 -1.55 22.94 9.08
C PHE A 151 -2.18 24.29 9.47
N GLY A 152 -3.31 24.25 10.17
CA GLY A 152 -3.97 25.43 10.78
C GLY A 152 -4.61 26.40 9.80
N HIS A 153 -4.84 26.01 8.53
CA HIS A 153 -5.53 26.85 7.55
C HIS A 153 -7.05 26.75 7.75
N LYS A 154 -7.60 27.68 8.54
CA LYS A 154 -8.98 27.56 9.07
C LYS A 154 -10.10 27.72 8.04
N LYS A 155 -9.90 28.49 6.97
CA LYS A 155 -10.94 28.80 5.97
C LYS A 155 -10.86 27.86 4.76
N VAL A 156 -10.89 26.56 5.02
CA VAL A 156 -10.88 25.55 3.97
C VAL A 156 -12.24 24.89 3.83
N HIS A 157 -12.64 24.65 2.59
CA HIS A 157 -13.90 24.02 2.20
C HIS A 157 -13.65 23.04 1.04
N VAL A 158 -14.58 22.12 0.80
CA VAL A 158 -14.57 21.19 -0.34
C VAL A 158 -15.80 21.43 -1.21
N LEU A 159 -15.61 21.56 -2.52
CA LEU A 159 -16.70 21.67 -3.49
C LEU A 159 -17.38 20.31 -3.66
N ASN A 160 -18.70 20.26 -3.44
CA ASN A 160 -19.53 19.07 -3.57
C ASN A 160 -20.51 19.23 -4.75
N ASN A 161 -20.16 18.94 -6.00
CA ASN A 161 -18.94 18.39 -6.58
C ASN A 161 -18.65 19.14 -7.90
N PHE A 162 -17.41 19.23 -8.38
CA PHE A 162 -17.06 19.86 -9.66
C PHE A 162 -17.79 19.24 -10.87
N LYS A 163 -18.17 17.96 -10.81
CA LYS A 163 -19.07 17.37 -11.82
C LYS A 163 -20.37 18.19 -11.96
N LEU A 164 -21.01 18.50 -10.83
CA LEU A 164 -22.23 19.33 -10.80
C LEU A 164 -21.98 20.76 -11.26
N TRP A 165 -20.80 21.34 -10.99
CA TRP A 165 -20.43 22.66 -11.53
C TRP A 165 -20.48 22.70 -13.06
N VAL A 166 -19.96 21.65 -13.72
CA VAL A 166 -19.98 21.56 -15.19
C VAL A 166 -21.38 21.23 -15.71
N GLU A 167 -22.14 20.37 -15.03
CA GLU A 167 -23.52 19.99 -15.41
C GLU A 167 -24.52 21.15 -15.23
N GLU A 168 -24.31 22.04 -14.25
CA GLU A 168 -25.07 23.28 -14.07
C GLU A 168 -24.68 24.40 -15.07
N GLY A 169 -23.71 24.14 -15.97
CA GLY A 169 -23.27 25.12 -16.97
C GLY A 169 -22.52 26.32 -16.39
N LEU A 170 -21.93 26.18 -15.19
CA LEU A 170 -21.15 27.25 -14.57
C LEU A 170 -19.81 27.44 -15.31
N PRO A 171 -19.22 28.66 -15.29
CA PRO A 171 -18.06 28.96 -16.12
C PRO A 171 -16.86 28.05 -15.86
N THR A 172 -16.16 27.65 -16.92
CA THR A 172 -14.90 26.89 -16.85
C THR A 172 -13.85 27.48 -17.78
N GLU A 173 -12.57 27.28 -17.46
CA GLU A 173 -11.41 27.66 -18.27
C GLU A 173 -10.65 26.43 -18.76
N THR A 174 -9.86 26.62 -19.82
CA THR A 174 -9.00 25.61 -20.46
C THR A 174 -7.63 26.23 -20.80
N GLY A 175 -6.63 25.41 -21.10
CA GLY A 175 -5.30 25.86 -21.53
C GLY A 175 -4.29 26.01 -20.39
N GLU A 176 -3.24 26.81 -20.60
CA GLU A 176 -2.08 26.87 -19.70
C GLU A 176 -2.36 27.50 -18.33
N LEU A 177 -1.40 27.29 -17.42
CA LEU A 177 -1.44 27.73 -16.02
C LEU A 177 -1.26 29.24 -15.88
N TYR A 178 -1.91 29.82 -14.86
CA TYR A 178 -1.67 31.19 -14.45
C TYR A 178 -0.32 31.34 -13.74
N THR A 179 0.44 32.37 -14.11
CA THR A 179 1.49 32.90 -13.24
C THR A 179 0.81 33.50 -12.00
N VAL A 180 1.10 32.94 -10.82
CA VAL A 180 0.58 33.42 -9.55
C VAL A 180 1.65 34.24 -8.85
N GLU A 181 1.28 35.39 -8.28
CA GLU A 181 2.16 36.14 -7.38
C GLU A 181 2.46 35.30 -6.13
N CYS A 182 3.68 34.79 -6.05
CA CYS A 182 4.17 34.07 -4.88
C CYS A 182 4.31 35.03 -3.70
N GLY A 183 3.85 34.61 -2.52
CA GLY A 183 3.94 35.39 -1.28
C GLY A 183 4.35 34.50 -0.11
N PRO A 184 4.95 35.06 0.95
CA PRO A 184 5.43 34.26 2.07
C PRO A 184 4.26 33.68 2.89
N TYR A 185 4.13 32.35 2.89
CA TYR A 185 3.28 31.65 3.85
C TYR A 185 4.08 31.39 5.14
N GLN A 186 3.55 31.83 6.29
CA GLN A 186 4.19 31.58 7.59
C GLN A 186 4.24 30.08 7.87
N ILE A 187 5.38 29.56 8.35
CA ILE A 187 5.54 28.15 8.71
C ILE A 187 4.54 27.83 9.84
N PRO A 188 3.54 26.96 9.62
CA PRO A 188 2.53 26.66 10.61
C PRO A 188 3.02 25.62 11.63
N GLN A 189 2.32 25.52 12.75
CA GLN A 189 2.36 24.35 13.62
C GLN A 189 1.40 23.29 13.07
N MET A 190 1.76 22.00 13.19
CA MET A 190 0.91 20.89 12.77
C MET A 190 -0.01 20.46 13.92
N GLU A 191 -1.29 20.22 13.63
CA GLU A 191 -2.26 19.64 14.55
C GLU A 191 -2.06 18.11 14.63
N GLU A 192 -1.00 17.69 15.33
CA GLU A 192 -0.59 16.28 15.48
C GLU A 192 -1.71 15.39 16.02
N ASN A 193 -2.61 15.91 16.85
CA ASN A 193 -3.75 15.19 17.40
C ASN A 193 -4.74 14.67 16.35
N ARG A 194 -4.77 15.25 15.13
CA ARG A 194 -5.63 14.81 14.02
C ARG A 194 -5.04 13.68 13.18
N VAL A 195 -3.78 13.32 13.44
CA VAL A 195 -3.05 12.28 12.73
C VAL A 195 -2.89 11.07 13.65
N ALA A 196 -3.30 9.89 13.21
CA ALA A 196 -2.98 8.65 13.92
C ALA A 196 -1.64 8.12 13.43
N SER A 197 -0.76 7.72 14.34
CA SER A 197 0.50 7.06 13.98
C SER A 197 0.31 5.55 13.72
N PHE A 198 1.28 4.88 13.10
CA PHE A 198 1.26 3.40 13.00
C PHE A 198 1.26 2.75 14.39
N GLU A 199 2.00 3.33 15.33
CA GLU A 199 2.05 2.89 16.72
C GLU A 199 0.65 2.98 17.37
N ASP A 200 -0.05 4.12 17.25
CA ASP A 200 -1.43 4.32 17.76
C ASP A 200 -2.37 3.24 17.19
N VAL A 201 -2.36 3.04 15.88
CA VAL A 201 -3.24 2.09 15.20
C VAL A 201 -2.89 0.65 15.59
N LYS A 202 -1.60 0.35 15.79
CA LYS A 202 -1.16 -0.97 16.22
C LYS A 202 -1.53 -1.27 17.67
N GLU A 203 -1.54 -0.27 18.54
CA GLU A 203 -2.05 -0.39 19.91
C GLU A 203 -3.56 -0.68 19.91
N VAL A 204 -4.36 0.13 19.20
CA VAL A 204 -5.81 -0.11 19.02
C VAL A 204 -6.11 -1.52 18.49
N VAL A 205 -5.35 -1.98 17.49
CA VAL A 205 -5.49 -3.34 16.92
C VAL A 205 -5.07 -4.44 17.91
N HIS A 206 -4.09 -4.19 18.78
CA HIS A 206 -3.64 -5.15 19.80
C HIS A 206 -4.58 -5.23 21.01
N ASP A 207 -5.30 -4.16 21.32
CA ASP A 207 -6.25 -4.08 22.43
C ASP A 207 -7.69 -4.41 22.01
N HIS A 208 -7.93 -4.62 20.72
CA HIS A 208 -9.17 -5.14 20.19
C HIS A 208 -9.60 -6.44 20.93
N ASN A 209 -10.82 -6.42 21.48
CA ASN A 209 -11.44 -7.46 22.31
C ASN A 209 -10.80 -7.73 23.69
N LYS A 210 -9.98 -6.81 24.23
CA LYS A 210 -9.62 -6.82 25.66
C LYS A 210 -10.65 -6.07 26.50
N GLU A 211 -10.95 -6.60 27.68
CA GLU A 211 -11.74 -5.87 28.68
C GLU A 211 -10.99 -4.60 29.12
N GLY A 212 -11.66 -3.45 29.05
CA GLY A 212 -11.09 -2.15 29.43
C GLY A 212 -10.37 -1.36 28.33
N ALA A 213 -10.34 -1.82 27.09
CA ALA A 213 -9.77 -1.05 25.97
C ALA A 213 -10.57 0.23 25.67
N GLU A 214 -9.92 1.29 25.18
CA GLU A 214 -10.53 2.62 24.92
C GLU A 214 -11.64 2.63 23.84
N GLY A 215 -11.88 1.51 23.15
CA GLY A 215 -13.02 1.34 22.24
C GLY A 215 -12.89 2.10 20.91
N VAL A 216 -11.69 2.55 20.54
CA VAL A 216 -11.41 3.26 19.29
C VAL A 216 -11.81 2.44 18.06
N GLN A 217 -12.50 3.08 17.12
CA GLN A 217 -13.05 2.43 15.92
C GLN A 217 -12.21 2.77 14.69
N ILE A 218 -11.74 1.76 13.95
CA ILE A 218 -10.98 1.97 12.72
C ILE A 218 -11.92 1.77 11.51
N ILE A 219 -12.08 2.79 10.67
CA ILE A 219 -12.88 2.71 9.44
C ILE A 219 -11.95 2.61 8.22
N ASP A 220 -12.18 1.63 7.36
CA ASP A 220 -11.41 1.43 6.13
C ASP A 220 -12.24 1.80 4.88
N ALA A 221 -11.77 2.81 4.14
CA ALA A 221 -12.42 3.39 2.97
C ALA A 221 -12.22 2.62 1.64
N ARG A 222 -11.44 1.53 1.64
CA ARG A 222 -11.17 0.72 0.43
C ARG A 222 -12.40 -0.07 -0.03
N SER A 223 -12.36 -0.58 -1.27
CA SER A 223 -13.39 -1.49 -1.78
C SER A 223 -13.44 -2.79 -0.97
N GLN A 224 -14.62 -3.40 -0.89
CA GLN A 224 -14.87 -4.63 -0.13
C GLN A 224 -13.92 -5.77 -0.52
N GLY A 225 -13.61 -5.95 -1.81
CA GLY A 225 -12.69 -7.00 -2.27
C GLY A 225 -11.23 -6.77 -1.83
N ARG A 226 -10.74 -5.52 -1.79
CA ARG A 226 -9.41 -5.19 -1.25
C ARG A 226 -9.32 -5.39 0.25
N PHE A 227 -10.38 -5.03 0.98
CA PHE A 227 -10.53 -5.20 2.42
C PHE A 227 -10.60 -6.68 2.84
N THR A 228 -11.41 -7.48 2.16
CA THR A 228 -11.51 -8.93 2.39
C THR A 228 -10.24 -9.69 1.95
N GLY A 229 -9.52 -9.15 0.97
CA GLY A 229 -8.34 -9.77 0.38
C GLY A 229 -8.63 -10.62 -0.85
N GLU A 230 -9.82 -10.49 -1.44
CA GLU A 230 -10.18 -11.07 -2.74
C GLU A 230 -9.47 -10.33 -3.90
N ASP A 231 -9.45 -9.00 -3.87
CA ASP A 231 -8.82 -8.16 -4.90
C ASP A 231 -7.37 -7.81 -4.53
N PRO A 232 -6.45 -7.66 -5.51
CA PRO A 232 -5.12 -7.12 -5.27
C PRO A 232 -5.14 -5.63 -4.89
N GLU A 233 -4.15 -5.18 -4.13
CA GLU A 233 -3.88 -3.75 -3.96
C GLU A 233 -3.31 -3.15 -5.26
N PRO A 234 -3.67 -1.91 -5.65
CA PRO A 234 -3.19 -1.27 -6.90
C PRO A 234 -1.67 -1.07 -7.00
N ARG A 235 -0.92 -1.29 -5.90
CA ARG A 235 0.54 -1.20 -5.85
C ARG A 235 1.11 -2.60 -5.68
N GLU A 236 1.97 -3.00 -6.60
CA GLU A 236 2.57 -4.33 -6.62
C GLU A 236 3.30 -4.69 -5.31
N GLY A 237 3.18 -5.95 -4.89
CA GLY A 237 3.90 -6.51 -3.74
C GLY A 237 3.30 -6.23 -2.36
N LEU A 238 2.24 -5.42 -2.26
CA LEU A 238 1.47 -5.26 -1.02
C LEU A 238 0.47 -6.41 -0.82
N SER A 239 0.28 -6.86 0.42
CA SER A 239 -0.79 -7.82 0.73
C SER A 239 -2.12 -7.09 0.88
N SER A 240 -3.16 -7.58 0.20
CA SER A 240 -4.56 -7.26 0.51
C SER A 240 -5.00 -7.85 1.86
N GLY A 241 -6.22 -7.56 2.29
CA GLY A 241 -6.74 -7.88 3.64
C GLY A 241 -7.05 -6.61 4.44
N HIS A 242 -7.32 -6.74 5.74
CA HIS A 242 -7.65 -5.64 6.65
C HIS A 242 -7.02 -5.79 8.04
N MET A 243 -7.14 -4.72 8.84
CA MET A 243 -6.73 -4.66 10.25
C MET A 243 -7.75 -5.43 11.13
N PRO A 244 -7.33 -6.22 12.12
CA PRO A 244 -8.25 -6.78 13.11
C PRO A 244 -9.15 -5.69 13.73
N GLY A 245 -10.46 -5.94 13.74
CA GLY A 245 -11.44 -5.00 14.30
C GLY A 245 -11.79 -3.79 13.44
N SER A 246 -11.20 -3.60 12.25
CA SER A 246 -11.60 -2.49 11.38
C SER A 246 -12.90 -2.75 10.64
N ILE A 247 -13.63 -1.68 10.33
CA ILE A 247 -14.97 -1.70 9.74
C ILE A 247 -14.88 -1.16 8.30
N ASN A 248 -15.35 -1.93 7.31
CA ASN A 248 -15.31 -1.49 5.92
C ASN A 248 -16.53 -0.62 5.55
N ILE A 249 -16.22 0.63 5.19
CA ILE A 249 -17.16 1.59 4.62
C ILE A 249 -16.49 2.16 3.36
N PRO A 250 -16.64 1.51 2.19
CA PRO A 250 -16.07 2.00 0.93
C PRO A 250 -16.56 3.43 0.63
N ILE A 251 -15.74 4.27 -0.01
CA ILE A 251 -16.16 5.64 -0.38
C ILE A 251 -17.46 5.71 -1.19
N SER A 252 -17.77 4.66 -1.97
CA SER A 252 -19.02 4.55 -2.74
C SER A 252 -20.27 4.40 -1.87
N ALA A 253 -20.14 4.18 -0.57
CA ALA A 253 -21.26 4.14 0.38
C ALA A 253 -21.60 5.52 0.99
N VAL A 254 -20.71 6.51 0.87
CA VAL A 254 -20.93 7.89 1.35
C VAL A 254 -21.10 8.91 0.22
N LEU A 255 -21.02 8.46 -1.03
CA LEU A 255 -21.20 9.26 -2.23
C LEU A 255 -22.40 8.75 -3.04
N ASP A 256 -23.18 9.68 -3.60
CA ASP A 256 -24.26 9.37 -4.53
C ASP A 256 -23.72 8.70 -5.81
N PRO A 257 -24.34 7.60 -6.30
CA PRO A 257 -23.80 6.81 -7.40
C PRO A 257 -23.77 7.54 -8.74
N GLN A 258 -24.63 8.54 -8.98
CA GLN A 258 -24.76 9.24 -10.26
C GLN A 258 -23.95 10.54 -10.28
N THR A 259 -24.20 11.43 -9.33
CA THR A 259 -23.60 12.76 -9.20
C THR A 259 -22.19 12.72 -8.61
N LYS A 260 -21.83 11.63 -7.90
CA LYS A 260 -20.59 11.51 -7.11
C LYS A 260 -20.44 12.60 -6.03
N ALA A 261 -21.54 13.24 -5.63
CA ALA A 261 -21.57 14.15 -4.50
C ALA A 261 -21.68 13.37 -3.18
N PHE A 262 -21.31 13.95 -2.05
CA PHE A 262 -21.63 13.40 -0.73
C PHE A 262 -23.15 13.26 -0.55
N LEU A 263 -23.57 12.15 0.05
CA LEU A 263 -24.98 11.94 0.41
C LEU A 263 -25.44 13.00 1.43
N PRO A 264 -26.75 13.32 1.49
CA PRO A 264 -27.29 14.21 2.52
C PRO A 264 -27.00 13.72 3.94
N LYS A 265 -26.82 14.65 4.87
CA LYS A 265 -26.51 14.43 6.30
C LYS A 265 -27.25 13.26 6.95
N ASP A 266 -28.56 13.16 6.79
CA ASP A 266 -29.37 12.11 7.42
C ASP A 266 -29.15 10.73 6.79
N GLN A 267 -28.81 10.67 5.51
CA GLN A 267 -28.40 9.42 4.84
C GLN A 267 -27.00 9.00 5.28
N LEU A 268 -26.04 9.93 5.41
CA LEU A 268 -24.71 9.64 5.94
C LEU A 268 -24.78 9.09 7.37
N LYS A 269 -25.56 9.72 8.25
CA LYS A 269 -25.83 9.21 9.60
C LYS A 269 -26.35 7.77 9.57
N LYS A 270 -27.30 7.47 8.68
CA LYS A 270 -27.87 6.13 8.52
C LYS A 270 -26.80 5.12 8.06
N VAL A 271 -25.97 5.46 7.08
CA VAL A 271 -24.85 4.61 6.61
C VAL A 271 -23.87 4.27 7.73
N PHE A 272 -23.50 5.24 8.57
CA PHE A 272 -22.62 5.00 9.71
C PHE A 272 -23.29 4.16 10.82
N ALA A 273 -24.57 4.43 11.12
CA ALA A 273 -25.33 3.67 12.12
C ALA A 273 -25.56 2.20 11.71
N GLU A 274 -25.92 1.93 10.44
CA GLU A 274 -26.08 0.57 9.90
C GLU A 274 -24.77 -0.23 9.92
N LYS A 275 -23.62 0.46 9.92
CA LYS A 275 -22.28 -0.13 10.04
C LYS A 275 -21.80 -0.28 11.49
N GLY A 276 -22.63 0.09 12.48
CA GLY A 276 -22.33 -0.04 13.90
C GLY A 276 -21.34 0.99 14.43
N ILE A 277 -21.16 2.14 13.75
CA ILE A 277 -20.28 3.21 14.22
C ILE A 277 -20.93 3.95 15.39
N ASP A 278 -20.32 3.83 16.57
CA ASP A 278 -20.68 4.58 17.77
C ASP A 278 -20.12 6.02 17.68
N SER A 279 -21.00 7.02 17.67
CA SER A 279 -20.60 8.43 17.58
C SER A 279 -19.89 8.98 18.83
N ALA A 280 -19.93 8.26 19.96
CA ALA A 280 -19.31 8.69 21.21
C ALA A 280 -17.86 8.20 21.38
N ARG A 281 -17.40 7.24 20.55
CA ARG A 281 -16.04 6.67 20.63
C ARG A 281 -15.11 7.35 19.63
N PRO A 282 -13.79 7.41 19.91
CA PRO A 282 -12.82 7.91 18.93
C PRO A 282 -12.82 7.10 17.63
N ILE A 283 -12.56 7.77 16.51
CA ILE A 283 -12.60 7.18 15.17
C ILE A 283 -11.28 7.43 14.45
N ILE A 284 -10.69 6.39 13.88
CA ILE A 284 -9.53 6.47 13.00
C ILE A 284 -9.95 6.09 11.58
N SER A 285 -9.93 7.04 10.65
CA SER A 285 -10.17 6.79 9.22
C SER A 285 -8.90 6.32 8.52
N SER A 286 -8.99 5.28 7.71
CA SER A 286 -7.87 4.69 6.97
C SER A 286 -8.30 4.30 5.55
N CYS A 287 -7.33 4.14 4.64
CA CYS A 287 -7.58 3.64 3.29
C CYS A 287 -6.32 2.96 2.70
N GLY A 288 -6.07 3.09 1.40
CA GLY A 288 -4.80 2.68 0.81
C GLY A 288 -3.59 3.50 1.28
N THR A 289 -3.70 4.84 1.28
CA THR A 289 -2.58 5.80 1.45
C THR A 289 -3.05 7.17 1.98
N GLY A 290 -3.93 7.23 2.97
CA GLY A 290 -4.40 8.47 3.58
C GLY A 290 -5.34 9.35 2.71
N VAL A 291 -5.35 9.20 1.39
CA VAL A 291 -6.13 10.04 0.45
C VAL A 291 -7.64 9.86 0.66
N THR A 292 -8.19 8.70 0.30
CA THR A 292 -9.63 8.43 0.44
C THR A 292 -10.10 8.25 1.89
N ALA A 293 -9.19 8.18 2.85
CA ALA A 293 -9.54 8.21 4.28
C ALA A 293 -10.14 9.57 4.66
N CYS A 294 -9.65 10.66 4.08
CA CYS A 294 -10.19 12.00 4.27
C CYS A 294 -11.60 12.17 3.65
N VAL A 295 -12.01 11.31 2.71
CA VAL A 295 -13.41 11.28 2.21
C VAL A 295 -14.34 10.77 3.31
N ILE A 296 -13.91 9.76 4.08
CA ILE A 296 -14.67 9.25 5.23
C ILE A 296 -14.69 10.28 6.37
N ASP A 297 -13.56 10.94 6.68
CA ASP A 297 -13.52 12.00 7.70
C ASP A 297 -14.44 13.19 7.34
N ALA A 298 -14.45 13.62 6.07
CA ALA A 298 -15.37 14.64 5.57
C ALA A 298 -16.85 14.20 5.67
N ALA A 299 -17.16 12.94 5.37
CA ALA A 299 -18.51 12.39 5.52
C ALA A 299 -18.95 12.30 7.00
N LEU A 300 -18.03 11.95 7.91
CA LEU A 300 -18.28 11.96 9.36
C LEU A 300 -18.54 13.38 9.87
N GLU A 301 -17.80 14.37 9.39
CA GLU A 301 -18.00 15.79 9.73
C GLU A 301 -19.38 16.30 9.28
N GLU A 302 -19.76 16.04 8.02
CA GLU A 302 -21.07 16.42 7.47
C GLU A 302 -22.23 15.72 8.23
N ALA A 303 -22.08 14.42 8.49
CA ALA A 303 -23.03 13.64 9.28
C ALA A 303 -23.14 14.17 10.73
N GLY A 304 -22.08 14.76 11.27
CA GLY A 304 -21.95 15.10 12.69
C GLY A 304 -21.75 13.86 13.57
N VAL A 305 -20.92 12.91 13.11
CA VAL A 305 -20.59 11.66 13.80
C VAL A 305 -19.15 11.72 14.31
N GLY A 306 -18.94 11.53 15.61
CA GLY A 306 -17.65 11.74 16.29
C GLY A 306 -17.30 13.22 16.43
N SER A 307 -16.58 13.59 17.50
CA SER A 307 -16.13 14.98 17.69
C SER A 307 -14.87 15.27 16.88
N PRO A 308 -14.62 16.51 16.41
CA PRO A 308 -13.40 16.85 15.66
C PRO A 308 -12.09 16.51 16.38
N GLU A 309 -12.10 16.51 17.71
CA GLU A 309 -10.96 16.20 18.58
C GLU A 309 -10.73 14.70 18.75
N THR A 310 -11.75 13.87 18.47
CA THR A 310 -11.73 12.41 18.62
C THR A 310 -11.69 11.67 17.27
N ARG A 311 -11.78 12.39 16.15
CA ARG A 311 -11.52 11.87 14.80
C ARG A 311 -10.05 12.07 14.41
N LYS A 312 -9.42 11.01 13.93
CA LYS A 312 -8.08 11.03 13.34
C LYS A 312 -8.07 10.38 11.96
N VAL A 313 -7.11 10.75 11.13
CA VAL A 313 -6.78 10.01 9.90
C VAL A 313 -5.46 9.27 10.10
N TYR A 314 -5.45 7.97 9.79
CA TYR A 314 -4.21 7.21 9.73
C TYR A 314 -3.50 7.45 8.40
N ASP A 315 -2.49 8.32 8.43
CA ASP A 315 -1.84 8.89 7.25
C ASP A 315 -1.17 7.83 6.36
N GLY A 316 -0.30 6.99 6.94
CA GLY A 316 0.38 5.90 6.25
C GLY A 316 -0.58 4.80 5.76
N SER A 317 -1.72 4.65 6.43
CA SER A 317 -2.84 3.81 5.98
C SER A 317 -2.42 2.37 5.68
N TRP A 318 -3.18 1.63 4.85
CA TRP A 318 -2.88 0.25 4.50
C TRP A 318 -1.48 0.04 3.90
N THR A 319 -0.94 1.01 3.17
CA THR A 319 0.39 0.90 2.54
C THR A 319 1.51 0.87 3.58
N GLU A 320 1.45 1.71 4.61
CA GLU A 320 2.38 1.59 5.74
C GLU A 320 2.11 0.31 6.54
N TRP A 321 0.84 0.05 6.90
CA TRP A 321 0.45 -1.10 7.70
C TRP A 321 0.97 -2.42 7.15
N ALA A 322 0.63 -2.73 5.89
CA ALA A 322 0.98 -3.99 5.23
C ALA A 322 2.48 -4.12 4.92
N GLN A 323 3.27 -3.04 4.99
CA GLN A 323 4.73 -3.08 4.89
C GLN A 323 5.44 -3.18 6.24
N ARG A 324 4.87 -2.62 7.32
CA ARG A 324 5.48 -2.60 8.67
C ARG A 324 5.09 -3.81 9.51
N VAL A 325 3.86 -4.31 9.39
CA VAL A 325 3.40 -5.53 10.09
C VAL A 325 4.21 -6.74 9.61
N LYS A 326 4.71 -7.53 10.55
CA LYS A 326 5.45 -8.75 10.22
C LYS A 326 4.45 -9.91 10.04
N PRO A 327 4.70 -10.87 9.11
CA PRO A 327 3.87 -12.07 8.99
C PRO A 327 3.73 -12.88 10.29
N SER A 328 4.70 -12.79 11.21
CA SER A 328 4.66 -13.44 12.53
C SER A 328 3.72 -12.76 13.54
N GLU A 329 3.21 -11.56 13.24
CA GLU A 329 2.32 -10.79 14.12
C GLU A 329 0.84 -11.08 13.82
N ASN A 330 0.52 -11.72 12.67
CA ASN A 330 -0.83 -12.11 12.23
C ASN A 330 -1.87 -10.96 12.16
N LEU A 331 -1.43 -9.68 12.10
CA LEU A 331 -2.32 -8.50 12.08
C LEU A 331 -2.81 -8.10 10.67
N ILE A 332 -2.90 -9.07 9.75
CA ILE A 332 -3.49 -8.90 8.41
C ILE A 332 -4.50 -10.01 8.23
N ILE A 333 -5.79 -9.68 8.37
CA ILE A 333 -6.89 -10.63 8.22
C ILE A 333 -7.33 -10.67 6.75
N LYS A 334 -7.65 -11.88 6.26
CA LYS A 334 -8.31 -12.10 4.98
C LYS A 334 -9.59 -12.89 5.22
N THR A 335 -10.71 -12.38 4.73
CA THR A 335 -12.03 -12.98 4.89
C THR A 335 -12.49 -13.48 3.53
N THR A 336 -12.11 -14.71 3.18
CA THR A 336 -12.71 -15.41 2.04
C THR A 336 -14.18 -15.69 2.32
N LYS A 337 -15.05 -15.55 1.30
CA LYS A 337 -16.51 -15.68 1.41
C LYS A 337 -17.03 -16.96 2.08
N ASP A 338 -16.23 -18.03 2.12
CA ASP A 338 -16.56 -19.30 2.78
C ASP A 338 -16.83 -19.20 4.30
N ILE A 339 -16.50 -18.09 4.97
CA ILE A 339 -16.72 -17.89 6.42
C ILE A 339 -17.97 -17.02 6.72
N ALA A 340 -18.54 -16.34 5.72
CA ALA A 340 -19.72 -15.49 5.91
C ALA A 340 -20.98 -16.26 6.37
N GLY A 341 -21.03 -17.58 6.13
CA GLY A 341 -22.14 -18.45 6.58
C GLY A 341 -22.15 -18.76 8.09
N GLN A 342 -21.07 -18.50 8.83
CA GLN A 342 -21.00 -18.84 10.27
C GLN A 342 -21.47 -17.72 11.21
N HIS A 343 -21.66 -16.49 10.72
CA HIS A 343 -22.12 -15.36 11.55
C HIS A 343 -23.63 -15.10 11.55
N GLN A 344 -24.43 -15.86 10.77
CA GLN A 344 -25.90 -15.73 10.80
C GLN A 344 -26.61 -16.63 11.83
N HIS A 345 -25.90 -17.56 12.49
CA HIS A 345 -26.50 -18.48 13.46
C HIS A 345 -26.66 -17.94 14.89
N PHE A 346 -26.18 -16.73 15.20
CA PHE A 346 -26.25 -16.13 16.54
C PHE A 346 -27.38 -15.11 16.75
N ALA A 347 -28.25 -14.91 15.75
CA ALA A 347 -29.31 -13.90 15.78
C ALA A 347 -30.73 -14.47 15.52
N LEU A 348 -31.06 -15.62 16.13
CA LEU A 348 -32.39 -16.24 16.04
C LEU A 348 -32.75 -17.04 17.31
N ALA A 349 -32.62 -16.42 18.49
CA ALA A 349 -32.92 -17.07 19.78
C ALA A 349 -33.46 -16.12 20.87
N GLN A 350 -34.26 -15.10 20.51
CA GLN A 350 -35.06 -14.33 21.45
C GLN A 350 -36.40 -13.89 20.84
N THR A 351 -37.45 -14.71 20.99
CA THR A 351 -38.83 -14.27 21.33
C THR A 351 -39.63 -15.51 21.77
N ILE A 352 -40.56 -15.30 22.71
CA ILE A 352 -41.60 -16.19 23.26
C ILE A 352 -41.28 -16.71 24.67
N SER A 353 -41.90 -16.04 25.63
CA SER A 353 -42.10 -16.47 27.01
C SER A 353 -43.20 -17.53 27.10
N LEU A 354 -43.04 -18.49 28.02
CA LEU A 354 -43.96 -18.74 29.15
C LEU A 354 -43.56 -20.03 29.90
N SER A 355 -43.32 -19.88 31.20
CA SER A 355 -43.22 -20.96 32.20
C SER A 355 -44.64 -21.30 32.74
N PRO A 356 -44.90 -22.26 33.68
CA PRO A 356 -43.94 -22.98 34.55
C PRO A 356 -44.23 -24.50 34.81
N SER A 357 -43.28 -25.22 35.44
CA SER A 357 -43.43 -25.84 36.79
C SER A 357 -42.54 -27.08 37.11
N HIS A 358 -41.90 -27.05 38.29
CA HIS A 358 -41.62 -28.19 39.20
C HIS A 358 -40.50 -29.23 38.84
N PRO A 359 -39.94 -29.99 39.83
CA PRO A 359 -38.58 -29.69 40.36
C PRO A 359 -37.56 -30.86 40.25
N PRO A 360 -36.27 -30.69 40.64
CA PRO A 360 -35.22 -31.68 40.38
C PRO A 360 -35.11 -32.80 41.43
N ALA A 361 -34.79 -34.01 40.96
CA ALA A 361 -34.46 -35.18 41.78
C ALA A 361 -32.94 -35.41 41.92
N GLN A 362 -32.54 -36.17 42.94
CA GLN A 362 -31.16 -36.32 43.42
C GLN A 362 -30.51 -37.63 42.95
N SER A 363 -29.18 -37.62 42.76
CA SER A 363 -28.26 -38.76 43.04
C SER A 363 -26.80 -38.27 42.95
N THR A 364 -26.07 -37.97 44.03
CA THR A 364 -25.37 -38.90 44.97
C THR A 364 -24.48 -39.96 44.31
N HIS A 365 -23.16 -39.78 44.39
CA HIS A 365 -22.16 -40.73 44.93
C HIS A 365 -20.81 -39.97 45.06
N LEU A 366 -20.44 -39.58 46.28
CA LEU A 366 -19.40 -40.21 47.13
C LEU A 366 -18.06 -40.48 46.41
N PHE A 367 -17.00 -39.71 46.68
CA PHE A 367 -16.09 -39.78 47.85
C PHE A 367 -15.18 -41.01 47.90
N THR A 368 -13.86 -40.77 47.76
CA THR A 368 -12.83 -41.30 48.68
C THR A 368 -11.63 -40.34 48.71
N MET A 369 -11.15 -40.04 49.92
CA MET A 369 -9.93 -39.26 50.17
C MET A 369 -8.67 -40.15 50.11
N ALA A 370 -7.52 -39.53 49.89
CA ALA A 370 -6.26 -39.97 50.50
C ALA A 370 -5.41 -38.74 50.85
N ASP A 371 -5.17 -38.55 52.14
CA ASP A 371 -4.43 -37.43 52.73
C ASP A 371 -2.92 -37.74 52.90
N ARG A 372 -2.09 -36.69 52.95
CA ARG A 372 -0.67 -36.57 53.37
C ARG A 372 -0.07 -35.32 52.67
N GLY A 373 0.52 -34.33 53.35
CA GLY A 373 0.67 -34.12 54.78
C GLY A 373 1.78 -33.10 55.09
N ALA A 374 1.42 -32.04 55.83
CA ALA A 374 2.26 -31.19 56.69
C ALA A 374 3.59 -30.53 56.19
N SER A 375 3.64 -29.19 56.37
CA SER A 375 4.76 -28.43 57.00
C SER A 375 6.10 -28.24 56.25
N SER A 376 6.92 -27.19 56.44
CA SER A 376 6.77 -25.89 57.14
C SER A 376 7.86 -24.88 56.73
N ARG A 377 7.55 -23.58 56.86
CA ARG A 377 8.38 -22.37 57.12
C ARG A 377 9.94 -22.43 57.09
N GLY A 378 10.52 -21.35 56.56
CA GLY A 378 11.90 -20.88 56.79
C GLY A 378 12.74 -20.80 55.50
N GLY A 379 13.45 -19.73 55.13
CA GLY A 379 13.77 -18.48 55.83
C GLY A 379 15.28 -18.35 56.05
N GLY A 380 16.01 -17.60 55.21
CA GLY A 380 17.45 -17.39 55.38
C GLY A 380 18.18 -16.75 54.19
N PHE A 381 18.61 -15.50 54.35
CA PHE A 381 19.63 -14.85 53.50
C PHE A 381 21.03 -15.31 53.96
N GLY A 382 21.99 -15.51 53.05
CA GLY A 382 23.36 -15.90 53.42
C GLY A 382 24.38 -15.90 52.28
N SER A 383 25.24 -14.89 52.26
CA SER A 383 26.28 -14.61 51.25
C SER A 383 27.48 -15.57 51.18
N ARG A 384 28.20 -15.47 50.03
CA ARG A 384 29.65 -15.73 49.78
C ARG A 384 30.15 -17.17 49.61
N GLY A 385 31.16 -17.27 48.74
CA GLY A 385 32.06 -18.44 48.58
C GLY A 385 31.87 -19.12 47.23
N GLY A 386 32.82 -18.95 46.30
CA GLY A 386 32.82 -19.69 45.04
C GLY A 386 34.06 -20.58 44.93
N ASP A 387 33.97 -21.63 44.11
CA ASP A 387 35.12 -22.12 43.35
C ASP A 387 34.70 -22.86 42.07
N ARG A 388 35.68 -23.18 41.23
CA ARG A 388 35.59 -23.65 39.84
C ARG A 388 35.24 -25.14 39.77
N GLY A 389 34.11 -25.48 39.15
CA GLY A 389 33.74 -26.86 38.81
C GLY A 389 33.60 -27.08 37.29
N ARG A 390 34.60 -27.69 36.64
CA ARG A 390 34.49 -28.15 35.22
C ARG A 390 33.57 -29.38 35.11
N GLY A 391 32.27 -29.17 34.89
CA GLY A 391 31.30 -30.24 34.61
C GLY A 391 31.05 -30.46 33.11
N ARG A 392 31.60 -31.54 32.53
CA ARG A 392 31.25 -31.99 31.16
C ARG A 392 29.83 -32.56 31.11
N GLY A 393 28.83 -31.69 30.92
CA GLY A 393 27.46 -32.11 30.62
C GLY A 393 27.37 -32.77 29.24
N ARG A 394 27.24 -34.10 29.19
CA ARG A 394 27.03 -34.86 27.94
C ARG A 394 25.78 -34.33 27.23
N GLY A 395 25.95 -33.68 26.09
CA GLY A 395 24.84 -33.31 25.23
C GLY A 395 24.10 -34.57 24.77
N ARG A 396 22.82 -34.70 25.14
CA ARG A 396 21.92 -35.66 24.49
C ARG A 396 21.84 -35.29 23.02
N GLY A 397 22.55 -36.04 22.19
CA GLY A 397 22.48 -35.89 20.74
C GLY A 397 21.04 -36.12 20.30
N ARG A 398 20.35 -35.04 19.87
CA ARG A 398 19.15 -35.20 19.06
C ARG A 398 19.59 -35.94 17.81
N GLY A 399 19.11 -37.17 17.68
CA GLY A 399 19.42 -38.02 16.53
C GLY A 399 19.22 -37.26 15.25
N ARG A 400 20.25 -37.26 14.40
CA ARG A 400 20.19 -36.73 13.04
C ARG A 400 19.28 -37.65 12.25
N GLY A 401 17.96 -37.42 12.35
CA GLY A 401 16.97 -38.17 11.59
C GLY A 401 17.38 -38.18 10.12
N LYS A 402 17.35 -39.36 9.51
CA LYS A 402 17.46 -39.48 8.06
C LYS A 402 16.42 -38.54 7.46
N ASN A 403 16.82 -37.74 6.47
CA ASN A 403 15.84 -37.10 5.60
C ASN A 403 15.16 -38.23 4.83
N GLU A 404 14.01 -38.67 5.32
CA GLU A 404 12.97 -39.19 4.44
C GLU A 404 12.61 -38.03 3.49
N GLU A 405 12.80 -38.24 2.19
CA GLU A 405 12.43 -37.26 1.19
C GLU A 405 10.91 -37.13 1.22
N LYS A 406 10.43 -36.07 1.87
CA LYS A 406 9.00 -35.80 1.99
C LYS A 406 8.39 -35.73 0.60
N GLU A 407 7.50 -36.68 0.31
CA GLU A 407 6.74 -36.73 -0.92
C GLU A 407 6.08 -35.37 -1.19
N TRP A 408 6.23 -34.84 -2.41
CA TRP A 408 5.67 -33.54 -2.74
C TRP A 408 4.14 -33.60 -2.76
N GLN A 409 3.51 -32.88 -1.82
CA GLN A 409 2.08 -32.62 -1.82
C GLN A 409 1.84 -31.23 -2.45
N PRO A 410 1.27 -31.15 -3.67
CA PRO A 410 1.09 -29.89 -4.36
C PRO A 410 -0.02 -29.03 -3.75
N VAL A 411 0.27 -27.75 -3.56
CA VAL A 411 -0.68 -26.79 -2.97
C VAL A 411 -1.47 -26.05 -4.07
N THR A 412 -0.81 -25.69 -5.18
CA THR A 412 -1.43 -24.92 -6.25
C THR A 412 -2.32 -25.79 -7.15
N LYS A 413 -3.20 -25.14 -7.93
CA LYS A 413 -3.95 -25.82 -9.01
C LYS A 413 -2.97 -26.43 -10.03
N LEU A 414 -1.96 -25.65 -10.44
CA LEU A 414 -0.93 -26.08 -11.39
C LEU A 414 -0.16 -27.30 -10.88
N GLY A 415 0.36 -27.25 -9.65
CA GLY A 415 1.06 -28.39 -9.04
C GLY A 415 0.20 -29.65 -8.95
N ARG A 416 -1.10 -29.51 -8.68
CA ARG A 416 -2.05 -30.65 -8.68
C ARG A 416 -2.23 -31.26 -10.06
N LEU A 417 -2.38 -30.45 -11.11
CA LEU A 417 -2.47 -30.95 -12.49
C LEU A 417 -1.18 -31.64 -12.95
N VAL A 418 -0.02 -31.10 -12.56
CA VAL A 418 1.29 -31.67 -12.86
C VAL A 418 1.48 -33.01 -12.15
N LYS A 419 1.20 -33.09 -10.83
CA LYS A 419 1.27 -34.37 -10.09
C LYS A 419 0.24 -35.39 -10.59
N ALA A 420 -0.90 -34.95 -11.10
CA ALA A 420 -1.92 -35.80 -11.71
C ALA A 420 -1.63 -36.21 -13.17
N GLY A 421 -0.50 -35.79 -13.75
CA GLY A 421 -0.12 -36.11 -15.13
C GLY A 421 -1.06 -35.54 -16.19
N LYS A 422 -1.73 -34.40 -15.91
CA LYS A 422 -2.65 -33.74 -16.84
C LYS A 422 -1.98 -32.72 -17.75
N ILE A 423 -0.89 -32.11 -17.28
CA ILE A 423 -0.02 -31.22 -18.05
C ILE A 423 1.21 -32.04 -18.45
N ASN A 424 1.52 -32.09 -19.74
CA ASN A 424 2.53 -33.01 -20.27
C ASN A 424 3.90 -32.36 -20.41
N SER A 425 3.97 -31.03 -20.54
CA SER A 425 5.23 -30.34 -20.82
C SER A 425 5.29 -28.93 -20.21
N MET A 426 6.50 -28.37 -20.15
CA MET A 426 6.75 -27.05 -19.60
C MET A 426 6.25 -25.94 -20.55
N GLU A 427 6.27 -26.20 -21.85
CA GLU A 427 5.81 -25.32 -22.93
C GLU A 427 4.31 -25.03 -22.84
N GLU A 428 3.51 -26.00 -22.38
CA GLU A 428 2.08 -25.83 -22.09
C GLU A 428 1.86 -24.77 -20.99
N ILE A 429 2.73 -24.73 -19.98
CA ILE A 429 2.70 -23.74 -18.89
C ILE A 429 3.11 -22.35 -19.42
N TYR A 430 4.15 -22.29 -20.25
CA TYR A 430 4.63 -21.04 -20.86
C TYR A 430 3.62 -20.44 -21.85
N LEU A 431 2.96 -21.26 -22.67
CA LEU A 431 1.97 -20.83 -23.66
C LEU A 431 0.84 -20.02 -23.02
N HIS A 432 0.37 -20.46 -21.85
CA HIS A 432 -0.67 -19.78 -21.06
C HIS A 432 -0.11 -18.80 -20.02
N SER A 433 1.22 -18.55 -20.02
CA SER A 433 1.91 -17.65 -19.08
C SER A 433 1.57 -17.91 -17.60
N LEU A 434 1.38 -19.18 -17.22
CA LEU A 434 0.94 -19.55 -15.88
C LEU A 434 2.08 -19.42 -14.85
N PRO A 435 1.87 -18.76 -13.69
CA PRO A 435 2.93 -18.51 -12.73
C PRO A 435 3.30 -19.78 -11.93
N ILE A 436 4.51 -20.28 -12.15
CA ILE A 436 5.09 -21.39 -11.38
C ILE A 436 5.44 -20.90 -9.97
N LYS A 437 4.79 -21.49 -8.94
CA LYS A 437 5.01 -21.15 -7.52
C LYS A 437 5.62 -22.28 -6.69
N GLU A 438 5.73 -23.48 -7.26
CA GLU A 438 6.30 -24.68 -6.63
C GLU A 438 7.46 -25.16 -7.50
N TYR A 439 8.68 -25.22 -6.94
CA TYR A 439 9.88 -25.54 -7.73
C TYR A 439 9.89 -27.01 -8.20
N GLN A 440 9.14 -27.87 -7.50
CA GLN A 440 8.96 -29.28 -7.83
C GLN A 440 8.27 -29.50 -9.18
N ILE A 441 7.48 -28.53 -9.66
CA ILE A 441 6.92 -28.54 -11.03
C ILE A 441 8.06 -28.58 -12.06
N VAL A 442 9.09 -27.78 -11.83
CA VAL A 442 10.26 -27.67 -12.72
C VAL A 442 11.13 -28.91 -12.62
N ASP A 443 11.30 -29.46 -11.41
CA ASP A 443 12.05 -30.70 -11.18
C ASP A 443 11.38 -31.92 -11.84
N ASN A 444 10.05 -31.91 -11.97
CA ASN A 444 9.29 -32.96 -12.64
C ASN A 444 9.47 -32.92 -14.18
N PHE A 445 9.42 -31.74 -14.80
CA PHE A 445 9.53 -31.60 -16.26
C PHE A 445 10.97 -31.55 -16.78
N LEU A 446 11.90 -30.99 -16.02
CA LEU A 446 13.27 -30.72 -16.47
C LEU A 446 14.32 -31.38 -15.56
N PRO A 447 14.38 -32.72 -15.50
CA PRO A 447 15.29 -33.46 -14.60
C PRO A 447 16.78 -33.28 -14.93
N LYS A 448 17.12 -32.74 -16.11
CA LYS A 448 18.50 -32.48 -16.56
C LYS A 448 19.10 -31.16 -16.05
N LEU A 449 18.37 -30.36 -15.26
CA LEU A 449 18.83 -29.05 -14.79
C LEU A 449 20.17 -29.14 -14.03
N LYS A 450 21.14 -28.32 -14.46
CA LYS A 450 22.43 -28.11 -13.79
C LYS A 450 22.43 -26.74 -13.13
N ASP A 451 22.79 -26.66 -11.85
CA ASP A 451 22.99 -25.40 -11.14
C ASP A 451 24.47 -24.98 -11.07
N GLU A 452 24.75 -23.69 -11.27
CA GLU A 452 26.08 -23.09 -11.14
C GLU A 452 26.04 -21.88 -10.20
N VAL A 453 26.82 -21.95 -9.11
CA VAL A 453 26.91 -20.87 -8.11
C VAL A 453 27.91 -19.82 -8.55
N MET A 454 27.43 -18.81 -9.28
CA MET A 454 28.25 -17.78 -9.92
C MET A 454 29.03 -16.88 -8.96
N LYS A 455 28.40 -16.47 -7.85
CA LYS A 455 29.06 -15.64 -6.83
C LYS A 455 28.32 -15.67 -5.51
N ILE A 456 29.08 -15.83 -4.42
CA ILE A 456 28.63 -15.56 -3.06
C ILE A 456 29.30 -14.27 -2.62
N LYS A 457 28.54 -13.30 -2.11
CA LYS A 457 29.09 -12.06 -1.53
C LYS A 457 28.51 -11.80 -0.14
N PRO A 458 29.34 -11.45 0.86
CA PRO A 458 28.83 -10.91 2.11
C PRO A 458 28.16 -9.55 1.84
N VAL A 459 27.02 -9.32 2.48
CA VAL A 459 26.30 -8.05 2.54
C VAL A 459 26.04 -7.72 4.00
N GLN A 460 26.38 -6.51 4.41
CA GLN A 460 26.38 -6.11 5.82
C GLN A 460 25.33 -5.01 6.04
N LYS A 461 24.57 -5.10 7.12
CA LYS A 461 23.73 -3.99 7.62
C LYS A 461 24.34 -3.48 8.92
N GLN A 462 24.67 -2.20 8.97
CA GLN A 462 25.07 -1.53 10.21
C GLN A 462 23.90 -1.53 11.20
N THR A 463 24.18 -1.77 12.46
CA THR A 463 23.22 -1.70 13.58
C THR A 463 23.87 -1.01 14.78
N ARG A 464 23.08 -0.65 15.79
CA ARG A 464 23.58 -0.05 17.05
C ARG A 464 24.60 -0.96 17.77
N ALA A 465 24.48 -2.29 17.61
CA ALA A 465 25.36 -3.28 18.19
C ALA A 465 26.33 -3.90 17.15
N GLY A 466 26.90 -3.06 16.28
CA GLY A 466 27.87 -3.47 15.25
C GLY A 466 27.23 -3.95 13.95
N GLN A 467 27.96 -4.76 13.18
CA GLN A 467 27.60 -5.15 11.82
C GLN A 467 26.88 -6.51 11.76
N ARG A 468 25.67 -6.53 11.19
CA ARG A 468 24.96 -7.78 10.89
C ARG A 468 25.28 -8.23 9.47
N THR A 469 26.11 -9.25 9.35
CA THR A 469 26.47 -9.89 8.08
C THR A 469 25.37 -10.85 7.60
N ARG A 470 25.23 -10.98 6.29
CA ARG A 470 24.43 -11.99 5.56
C ARG A 470 25.15 -12.34 4.27
N PHE A 471 24.89 -13.50 3.69
CA PHE A 471 25.48 -13.90 2.41
C PHE A 471 24.42 -13.82 1.30
N LYS A 472 24.73 -13.09 0.22
CA LYS A 472 23.96 -13.14 -1.03
C LYS A 472 24.58 -14.19 -1.95
N ALA A 473 23.84 -15.23 -2.27
CA ALA A 473 24.18 -16.18 -3.32
C ALA A 473 23.50 -15.75 -4.63
N ILE A 474 24.24 -15.89 -5.73
CA ILE A 474 23.78 -15.70 -7.11
C ILE A 474 24.03 -17.05 -7.81
N VAL A 475 22.95 -17.67 -8.30
CA VAL A 475 22.95 -19.00 -8.91
C VAL A 475 22.24 -18.90 -10.26
N ILE A 476 22.82 -19.53 -11.28
CA ILE A 476 22.14 -19.78 -12.56
C ILE A 476 21.77 -21.27 -12.58
N ILE A 477 20.65 -21.60 -13.22
CA ILE A 477 20.27 -22.98 -13.48
C ILE A 477 19.86 -23.13 -14.96
N GLY A 478 20.09 -24.28 -15.57
CA GLY A 478 19.63 -24.55 -16.94
C GLY A 478 19.95 -25.96 -17.41
N ASP A 479 19.33 -26.37 -18.51
CA ASP A 479 19.44 -27.71 -19.10
C ASP A 479 20.38 -27.78 -20.33
N SER A 480 20.82 -26.63 -20.85
CA SER A 480 21.48 -26.49 -22.16
C SER A 480 20.61 -26.92 -23.36
N GLU A 481 19.31 -27.16 -23.18
CA GLU A 481 18.35 -27.56 -24.22
C GLU A 481 17.35 -26.43 -24.56
N GLY A 482 17.34 -25.37 -23.78
CA GLY A 482 16.58 -24.15 -24.06
C GLY A 482 15.96 -23.49 -22.83
N HIS A 483 16.28 -23.94 -21.62
CA HIS A 483 15.74 -23.41 -20.38
C HIS A 483 16.83 -22.82 -19.49
N VAL A 484 16.60 -21.61 -18.98
CA VAL A 484 17.53 -20.95 -18.05
C VAL A 484 16.77 -20.20 -16.96
N GLY A 485 17.25 -20.28 -15.72
CA GLY A 485 16.71 -19.59 -14.56
C GLY A 485 17.79 -18.83 -13.79
N LEU A 486 17.41 -17.71 -13.15
CA LEU A 486 18.32 -16.87 -12.36
C LEU A 486 17.82 -16.72 -10.93
N GLY A 487 18.57 -17.28 -9.98
CA GLY A 487 18.27 -17.28 -8.56
C GLY A 487 19.18 -16.36 -7.77
N ILE A 488 18.60 -15.40 -7.04
CA ILE A 488 19.36 -14.49 -6.17
C ILE A 488 18.69 -14.45 -4.80
N LYS A 489 19.40 -14.89 -3.75
CA LYS A 489 18.86 -14.93 -2.39
C LYS A 489 19.88 -14.50 -1.35
N THR A 490 19.40 -13.93 -0.25
CA THR A 490 20.21 -13.63 0.95
C THR A 490 19.77 -14.49 2.13
N SER A 491 20.73 -15.01 2.89
CA SER A 491 20.51 -15.71 4.16
C SER A 491 21.57 -15.34 5.20
N LYS A 492 21.39 -15.77 6.45
CA LYS A 492 22.42 -15.68 7.49
C LYS A 492 23.63 -16.56 7.18
N GLU A 493 23.41 -17.72 6.58
CA GLU A 493 24.43 -18.72 6.27
C GLU A 493 24.55 -18.93 4.76
N VAL A 494 25.74 -19.35 4.30
CA VAL A 494 26.00 -19.60 2.88
C VAL A 494 25.16 -20.77 2.34
N ALA A 495 25.10 -21.90 3.05
CA ALA A 495 24.38 -23.09 2.58
C ALA A 495 22.87 -22.84 2.40
N THR A 496 22.24 -22.13 3.33
CA THR A 496 20.81 -21.75 3.18
C THR A 496 20.61 -20.66 2.11
N ALA A 497 21.57 -19.76 1.89
CA ALA A 497 21.51 -18.82 0.77
C ALA A 497 21.57 -19.53 -0.59
N ILE A 498 22.44 -20.52 -0.75
CA ILE A 498 22.58 -21.30 -2.00
C ILE A 498 21.31 -22.11 -2.27
N ARG A 499 20.84 -22.94 -1.32
CA ARG A 499 19.62 -23.75 -1.50
C ARG A 499 18.40 -22.89 -1.86
N ALA A 500 18.22 -21.76 -1.17
CA ALA A 500 17.11 -20.86 -1.44
C ALA A 500 17.30 -20.02 -2.72
N ALA A 501 18.53 -19.83 -3.20
CA ALA A 501 18.79 -19.28 -4.53
C ALA A 501 18.50 -20.30 -5.64
N ILE A 502 18.87 -21.57 -5.49
CA ILE A 502 18.51 -22.66 -6.42
C ILE A 502 16.99 -22.76 -6.56
N ILE A 503 16.24 -22.76 -5.45
CA ILE A 503 14.76 -22.78 -5.48
C ILE A 503 14.21 -21.57 -6.26
N ILE A 504 14.75 -20.37 -6.06
CA ILE A 504 14.31 -19.18 -6.81
C ILE A 504 14.72 -19.26 -8.28
N ALA A 505 15.89 -19.84 -8.61
CA ALA A 505 16.32 -20.06 -9.98
C ALA A 505 15.36 -21.00 -10.72
N LYS A 506 14.91 -22.09 -10.06
CA LYS A 506 13.89 -23.01 -10.58
C LYS A 506 12.56 -22.30 -10.82
N LEU A 507 12.09 -21.51 -9.85
CA LEU A 507 10.85 -20.71 -10.00
C LEU A 507 10.94 -19.62 -11.07
N SER A 508 12.14 -19.21 -11.49
CA SER A 508 12.38 -18.20 -12.53
C SER A 508 12.93 -18.77 -13.84
N VAL A 509 12.77 -20.09 -14.08
CA VAL A 509 13.13 -20.68 -15.37
C VAL A 509 12.24 -20.12 -16.47
N ILE A 510 12.87 -19.69 -17.55
CA ILE A 510 12.24 -19.17 -18.77
C ILE A 510 12.70 -19.99 -19.99
N PRO A 511 11.86 -20.10 -21.03
CA PRO A 511 12.27 -20.67 -22.31
C PRO A 511 13.12 -19.67 -23.10
N VAL A 512 14.07 -20.19 -23.85
CA VAL A 512 15.03 -19.41 -24.65
C VAL A 512 14.82 -19.69 -26.12
N ARG A 513 14.43 -18.68 -26.89
CA ARG A 513 14.22 -18.85 -28.32
C ARG A 513 15.56 -18.88 -29.03
N ARG A 514 15.90 -20.04 -29.58
CA ARG A 514 17.10 -20.24 -30.42
C ARG A 514 16.73 -20.07 -31.89
N GLY A 515 17.72 -19.71 -32.71
CA GLY A 515 17.58 -19.42 -34.13
C GLY A 515 18.87 -19.68 -34.90
N TYR A 516 18.92 -19.12 -36.12
CA TYR A 516 20.03 -19.24 -37.05
C TYR A 516 20.54 -17.84 -37.39
N TRP A 517 21.84 -17.72 -37.64
CA TRP A 517 22.44 -16.45 -38.08
C TRP A 517 22.22 -16.17 -39.57
N GLY A 518 22.14 -17.24 -40.38
CA GLY A 518 21.96 -17.19 -41.83
C GLY A 518 21.05 -18.33 -42.28
N THR A 519 21.54 -19.22 -43.14
CA THR A 519 20.77 -20.37 -43.64
C THR A 519 20.32 -21.30 -42.50
N ASN A 520 19.05 -21.71 -42.52
CA ASN A 520 18.42 -22.57 -41.51
C ASN A 520 18.84 -24.05 -41.68
N LEU A 521 20.11 -24.37 -41.43
CA LEU A 521 20.67 -25.72 -41.56
C LEU A 521 20.93 -26.37 -40.20
N GLY A 522 20.41 -27.60 -40.02
CA GLY A 522 20.54 -28.36 -38.78
C GLY A 522 19.74 -27.76 -37.62
N GLN A 523 20.17 -28.02 -36.39
CA GLN A 523 19.51 -27.47 -35.19
C GLN A 523 19.83 -25.97 -34.99
N PRO A 524 18.90 -25.18 -34.42
CA PRO A 524 19.15 -23.78 -34.05
C PRO A 524 20.31 -23.66 -33.07
N HIS A 525 21.28 -22.81 -33.40
CA HIS A 525 22.59 -22.73 -32.73
C HIS A 525 22.88 -21.35 -32.13
N SER A 526 22.21 -20.30 -32.63
CA SER A 526 22.38 -18.92 -32.22
C SER A 526 21.05 -18.31 -31.74
N LEU A 527 20.97 -16.99 -31.68
CA LEU A 527 19.74 -16.25 -31.36
C LEU A 527 19.00 -15.84 -32.65
N PRO A 528 17.66 -15.68 -32.63
CA PRO A 528 16.89 -15.28 -33.80
C PRO A 528 17.05 -13.80 -34.18
N CYS A 529 17.41 -12.93 -33.22
CA CYS A 529 17.46 -11.48 -33.38
C CYS A 529 18.47 -10.84 -32.41
N LYS A 530 18.77 -9.55 -32.63
CA LYS A 530 19.74 -8.77 -31.83
C LYS A 530 19.09 -8.21 -30.56
N GLU A 531 18.97 -9.04 -29.53
CA GLU A 531 18.31 -8.65 -28.29
C GLU A 531 19.17 -7.81 -27.35
N SER A 532 18.50 -7.03 -26.49
CA SER A 532 19.16 -6.28 -25.43
C SER A 532 18.35 -6.31 -24.14
N GLY A 533 19.06 -6.35 -23.01
CA GLY A 533 18.49 -6.31 -21.67
C GLY A 533 19.28 -5.38 -20.77
N LYS A 534 18.60 -4.77 -19.81
CA LYS A 534 19.14 -3.70 -18.95
C LYS A 534 18.81 -3.98 -17.50
N CYS A 535 19.78 -3.74 -16.61
CA CYS A 535 19.57 -3.76 -15.16
C CYS A 535 20.47 -2.71 -14.49
N GLY A 536 19.86 -1.70 -13.88
CA GLY A 536 20.58 -0.52 -13.38
C GLY A 536 21.29 0.20 -14.53
N SER A 537 22.59 0.48 -14.36
CA SER A 537 23.43 1.05 -15.42
C SER A 537 24.00 0.02 -16.40
N VAL A 538 23.85 -1.29 -16.15
CA VAL A 538 24.40 -2.34 -17.03
C VAL A 538 23.42 -2.66 -18.14
N THR A 539 23.89 -2.62 -19.37
CA THR A 539 23.16 -3.10 -20.56
C THR A 539 23.96 -4.22 -21.21
N VAL A 540 23.30 -5.33 -21.54
CA VAL A 540 23.89 -6.45 -22.27
C VAL A 540 23.12 -6.63 -23.56
N ARG A 541 23.81 -6.52 -24.69
CA ARG A 541 23.29 -6.78 -26.03
C ARG A 541 23.83 -8.13 -26.51
N LEU A 542 22.94 -9.00 -26.94
CA LEU A 542 23.22 -10.28 -27.55
C LEU A 542 23.03 -10.14 -29.06
N ILE A 543 23.96 -10.69 -29.84
CA ILE A 543 24.00 -10.55 -31.30
C ILE A 543 24.19 -11.94 -31.88
N PRO A 544 23.33 -12.39 -32.82
CA PRO A 544 23.51 -13.67 -33.49
C PRO A 544 24.87 -13.78 -34.18
N ALA A 545 25.45 -14.99 -34.20
CA ALA A 545 26.78 -15.26 -34.74
C ALA A 545 26.78 -16.52 -35.63
N PRO A 546 27.64 -16.59 -36.66
CA PRO A 546 27.71 -17.74 -37.56
C PRO A 546 28.15 -19.02 -36.83
N ARG A 547 27.80 -20.17 -37.40
CA ARG A 547 28.00 -21.47 -36.74
C ARG A 547 29.49 -21.77 -36.50
N GLY A 548 29.85 -22.14 -35.28
CA GLY A 548 31.24 -22.42 -34.89
C GLY A 548 32.05 -21.20 -34.41
N THR A 549 31.42 -20.03 -34.26
CA THR A 549 32.02 -18.86 -33.58
C THR A 549 32.25 -19.10 -32.09
N GLY A 550 31.36 -19.91 -31.48
CA GLY A 550 31.23 -20.05 -30.05
C GLY A 550 30.68 -18.79 -29.37
N LEU A 551 30.67 -18.83 -28.04
CA LEU A 551 30.21 -17.73 -27.20
C LEU A 551 31.34 -16.72 -26.92
N VAL A 552 31.26 -15.57 -27.58
CA VAL A 552 32.14 -14.41 -27.40
C VAL A 552 31.54 -13.48 -26.33
N ALA A 553 31.79 -13.83 -25.08
CA ALA A 553 31.21 -13.15 -23.92
C ALA A 553 32.13 -13.17 -22.69
N SER A 554 31.92 -12.22 -21.78
CA SER A 554 32.56 -12.25 -20.45
C SER A 554 32.23 -13.56 -19.71
N PRO A 555 33.11 -14.10 -18.84
CA PRO A 555 32.96 -15.44 -18.27
C PRO A 555 31.58 -15.71 -17.63
N ALA A 556 31.00 -14.72 -16.94
CA ALA A 556 29.68 -14.85 -16.31
C ALA A 556 28.54 -14.95 -17.32
N VAL A 557 28.59 -14.13 -18.39
CA VAL A 557 27.60 -14.16 -19.48
C VAL A 557 27.77 -15.41 -20.35
N LYS A 558 29.01 -15.85 -20.55
CA LYS A 558 29.34 -17.08 -21.27
C LYS A 558 28.72 -18.31 -20.59
N ARG A 559 28.91 -18.47 -19.27
CA ARG A 559 28.26 -19.55 -18.51
C ARG A 559 26.73 -19.49 -18.55
N PHE A 560 26.16 -18.30 -18.41
CA PHE A 560 24.71 -18.11 -18.56
C PHE A 560 24.19 -18.61 -19.91
N LEU A 561 24.84 -18.24 -21.03
CA LEU A 561 24.43 -18.63 -22.37
C LEU A 561 24.66 -20.12 -22.67
N GLN A 562 25.66 -20.76 -22.04
CA GLN A 562 25.86 -22.22 -22.11
C GLN A 562 24.73 -22.98 -21.43
N LEU A 563 24.29 -22.54 -20.24
CA LEU A 563 23.15 -23.14 -19.55
C LEU A 563 21.82 -22.89 -20.28
N ALA A 564 21.71 -21.79 -21.03
CA ALA A 564 20.60 -21.48 -21.93
C ALA A 564 20.61 -22.27 -23.26
N GLY A 565 21.64 -23.06 -23.55
CA GLY A 565 21.72 -23.88 -24.77
C GLY A 565 22.06 -23.11 -26.06
N VAL A 566 22.66 -21.92 -25.95
CA VAL A 566 23.14 -21.13 -27.08
C VAL A 566 24.59 -21.53 -27.41
N GLU A 567 24.86 -21.94 -28.64
CA GLU A 567 26.21 -22.36 -29.09
C GLU A 567 27.05 -21.16 -29.54
N ASP A 568 26.46 -20.29 -30.37
CA ASP A 568 27.14 -19.16 -31.03
C ASP A 568 26.46 -17.82 -30.71
N ALA A 569 27.21 -16.87 -30.16
CA ALA A 569 26.74 -15.50 -29.97
C ALA A 569 27.89 -14.51 -29.77
N TYR A 570 27.77 -13.33 -30.37
CA TYR A 570 28.53 -12.16 -29.97
C TYR A 570 27.79 -11.41 -28.86
N THR A 571 28.54 -10.82 -27.92
CA THR A 571 27.95 -9.97 -26.87
C THR A 571 28.64 -8.63 -26.79
N SER A 572 27.86 -7.59 -26.46
CA SER A 572 28.37 -6.26 -26.15
C SER A 572 27.75 -5.80 -24.83
N SER A 573 28.59 -5.43 -23.86
CA SER A 573 28.15 -5.04 -22.52
C SER A 573 28.65 -3.65 -22.17
N ALA A 574 27.72 -2.75 -21.81
CA ALA A 574 28.01 -1.37 -21.43
C ALA A 574 27.62 -1.09 -19.97
N GLY A 575 28.23 -0.06 -19.37
CA GLY A 575 27.99 0.34 -17.98
C GLY A 575 28.86 -0.41 -16.96
N SER A 576 28.41 -0.48 -15.69
CA SER A 576 29.21 -1.02 -14.58
C SER A 576 29.18 -2.56 -14.51
N THR A 577 29.71 -3.21 -15.54
CA THR A 577 29.68 -4.68 -15.74
C THR A 577 30.40 -5.48 -14.63
N LYS A 578 31.27 -4.83 -13.85
CA LYS A 578 31.86 -5.36 -12.60
C LYS A 578 30.77 -5.78 -11.57
N THR A 579 29.57 -5.20 -11.65
CA THR A 579 28.42 -5.58 -10.82
C THR A 579 27.71 -6.82 -11.35
N LEU A 580 28.34 -7.99 -11.16
CA LEU A 580 27.89 -9.30 -11.68
C LEU A 580 26.39 -9.62 -11.46
N GLU A 581 25.79 -9.16 -10.36
CA GLU A 581 24.34 -9.28 -10.11
C GLU A 581 23.48 -8.57 -11.18
N ASN A 582 23.89 -7.37 -11.59
CA ASN A 582 23.21 -6.58 -12.63
C ASN A 582 23.53 -7.12 -14.02
N THR A 583 24.78 -7.54 -14.26
CA THR A 583 25.20 -8.14 -15.54
C THR A 583 24.41 -9.41 -15.85
N LEU A 584 24.21 -10.30 -14.87
CA LEU A 584 23.41 -11.51 -15.05
C LEU A 584 21.92 -11.21 -15.18
N LYS A 585 21.36 -10.25 -14.42
CA LYS A 585 19.97 -9.81 -14.61
C LYS A 585 19.73 -9.20 -16.00
N ALA A 586 20.64 -8.35 -16.48
CA ALA A 586 20.58 -7.77 -17.82
C ALA A 586 20.65 -8.85 -18.91
N THR A 587 21.49 -9.89 -18.71
CA THR A 587 21.57 -11.05 -19.61
C THR A 587 20.28 -11.87 -19.58
N PHE A 588 19.72 -12.14 -18.40
CA PHE A 588 18.45 -12.85 -18.23
C PHE A 588 17.29 -12.13 -18.93
N VAL A 589 17.20 -10.80 -18.81
CA VAL A 589 16.22 -9.99 -19.56
C VAL A 589 16.45 -10.07 -21.07
N ALA A 590 17.70 -9.93 -21.55
CA ALA A 590 18.02 -10.04 -22.97
C ALA A 590 17.62 -11.41 -23.56
N VAL A 591 17.79 -12.48 -22.78
CA VAL A 591 17.37 -13.84 -23.15
C VAL A 591 15.85 -14.02 -23.08
N SER A 592 15.17 -13.46 -22.07
CA SER A 592 13.70 -13.45 -21.99
C SER A 592 13.05 -12.75 -23.18
N ASN A 593 13.65 -11.68 -23.68
CA ASN A 593 13.14 -10.92 -24.82
C ASN A 593 13.18 -11.71 -26.14
N THR A 594 13.92 -12.83 -26.22
CA THR A 594 14.01 -13.63 -27.45
C THR A 594 12.68 -14.24 -27.90
N TYR A 595 11.79 -14.57 -26.95
CA TYR A 595 10.39 -14.94 -27.24
C TYR A 595 9.45 -13.74 -27.34
N GLY A 596 9.76 -12.62 -26.67
CA GLY A 596 8.99 -11.38 -26.76
C GLY A 596 9.13 -10.66 -28.11
N PHE A 597 10.22 -10.89 -28.86
CA PHE A 597 10.44 -10.27 -30.15
C PHE A 597 9.64 -10.96 -31.27
N LEU A 598 8.65 -10.25 -31.83
CA LEU A 598 7.82 -10.74 -32.92
C LEU A 598 8.60 -10.75 -34.25
N THR A 599 8.75 -11.95 -34.83
CA THR A 599 9.42 -12.17 -36.13
C THR A 599 8.38 -12.58 -37.19
N PRO A 600 8.63 -12.37 -38.50
CA PRO A 600 7.69 -12.77 -39.57
C PRO A 600 7.25 -14.25 -39.54
N SER A 601 8.08 -15.17 -39.05
CA SER A 601 7.72 -16.58 -38.84
C SER A 601 6.60 -16.81 -37.80
N LEU A 602 6.29 -15.81 -36.98
CA LEU A 602 5.23 -15.81 -35.95
C LEU A 602 4.04 -14.91 -36.33
N TRP A 603 3.98 -14.36 -37.55
CA TRP A 603 2.82 -13.57 -38.01
C TRP A 603 1.61 -14.42 -38.41
N LYS A 604 1.74 -15.75 -38.40
CA LYS A 604 0.61 -16.65 -38.62
C LYS A 604 -0.37 -16.53 -37.44
N GLU A 605 -1.65 -16.42 -37.75
CA GLU A 605 -2.70 -16.32 -36.74
C GLU A 605 -2.73 -17.57 -35.83
N THR A 606 -2.58 -17.35 -34.53
CA THR A 606 -2.56 -18.41 -33.52
C THR A 606 -3.97 -18.74 -33.09
N LYS A 607 -4.40 -20.00 -33.27
CA LYS A 607 -5.66 -20.48 -32.70
C LYS A 607 -5.56 -20.49 -31.17
N LEU A 608 -6.51 -19.84 -30.50
CA LEU A 608 -6.57 -19.81 -29.04
C LEU A 608 -6.98 -21.20 -28.52
N ILE A 609 -6.08 -21.83 -27.77
CA ILE A 609 -6.31 -23.10 -27.07
C ILE A 609 -6.88 -22.79 -25.67
N LYS A 610 -7.72 -23.67 -25.11
CA LYS A 610 -8.22 -23.53 -23.74
C LYS A 610 -7.07 -23.63 -22.73
N SER A 611 -7.18 -22.94 -21.59
CA SER A 611 -6.18 -23.10 -20.53
C SER A 611 -6.28 -24.50 -19.91
N PRO A 612 -5.16 -25.14 -19.52
CA PRO A 612 -5.19 -26.38 -18.74
C PRO A 612 -5.96 -26.25 -17.43
N LEU A 613 -6.07 -25.03 -16.87
CA LEU A 613 -6.88 -24.75 -15.68
C LEU A 613 -8.39 -24.83 -15.94
N ASP A 614 -8.83 -24.59 -17.17
CA ASP A 614 -10.23 -24.64 -17.60
C ASP A 614 -10.59 -26.02 -18.16
N GLU A 615 -9.69 -26.62 -18.93
CA GLU A 615 -9.88 -27.97 -19.50
C GLU A 615 -9.95 -29.05 -18.42
N TYR A 616 -9.09 -28.97 -17.41
CA TYR A 616 -9.06 -29.92 -16.28
C TYR A 616 -9.75 -29.37 -15.02
N ALA A 617 -10.71 -28.45 -15.19
CA ALA A 617 -11.44 -27.84 -14.08
C ALA A 617 -12.17 -28.87 -13.19
N ASP A 618 -12.66 -29.97 -13.76
CA ASP A 618 -13.36 -31.01 -13.00
C ASP A 618 -12.41 -31.86 -12.15
N THR A 619 -11.25 -32.26 -12.67
CA THR A 619 -10.19 -32.90 -11.86
C THR A 619 -9.72 -32.00 -10.71
N LEU A 620 -9.71 -30.67 -10.92
CA LEU A 620 -9.40 -29.69 -9.87
C LEU A 620 -10.51 -29.54 -8.81
N ARG A 621 -11.76 -29.89 -9.14
CA ARG A 621 -12.90 -29.93 -8.19
C ARG A 621 -12.84 -31.21 -7.35
N GLU A 622 -12.60 -32.37 -7.96
CA GLU A 622 -12.47 -33.66 -7.27
C GLU A 622 -11.36 -33.66 -6.21
N GLY A 623 -10.24 -32.98 -6.49
CA GLY A 623 -9.15 -32.77 -5.55
C GLY A 623 -9.47 -31.87 -4.34
N LYS A 624 -10.71 -31.37 -4.19
CA LYS A 624 -11.21 -30.73 -2.97
C LYS A 624 -12.02 -31.73 -2.12
N ARG A 625 -11.37 -32.76 -1.57
CA ARG A 625 -11.88 -33.39 -0.34
C ARG A 625 -11.43 -32.51 0.83
N TYR A 626 -12.42 -31.92 1.50
CA TYR A 626 -12.26 -31.01 2.64
C TYR A 626 -11.80 -31.75 3.89
#